data_AF-A0A260YZ07-F1
#
_entry.id   AF-A0A260YZ07-F1
#
_cell.length_a   1.000
_cell.length_b   1.000
_cell.length_c   1.000
_cell.angle_alpha   90.00
_cell.angle_beta   90.00
_cell.angle_gamma   90.00
#
_symmetry.space_group_name_H-M   'P 1'
#
loop_
_entity.id
_entity.type
_entity.pdbx_description
1 polymer ?
#
loop_
_entity_poly.entity_id
_entity_poly.type
_entity_poly.pdbx_seq_one_letter_code
_entity_poly.pdbx_strand_id
1 'polypeptide(L)'
;MFINYPHYLIPKLCGAMSFLFNPMFIYLLLSDMKLHLGSYRHLLVSFSIFNMLCSFYDGLVPMGVHDHRYAFVIFVSEGIFSNFSQLGQLALSIRCGFITVTYAILHAHFIYLVLNRSMLIQKYFMPYGFILTFVYCFLHMMLWTAVCDFFFYGDLERKTYIYDSFKELYNLKLFDFNMVIAIYWEGSNEAVIRSFIGVVVVSASSTYSMGLFFVLGHKIMKNLKAHCKDPSTPTTTLQSSHSADSRSDMCQFDAMYGCLVWSSLSSGLCAIYLAATIAASGFPCIDPVAIIIFLPCLRKRLYLTSPSGMSSTTAPPNSLFKIT
;
A
#
# COMPACT_ATOMS: atom_id res chain seq x y z
N MET A 1 20.29 6.54 17.39
CA MET A 1 19.23 6.47 16.36
C MET A 1 19.28 5.06 15.79
N PHE A 2 18.25 4.25 16.05
CA PHE A 2 18.27 2.79 15.80
C PHE A 2 18.08 2.43 14.31
N ILE A 3 17.91 3.43 13.45
CA ILE A 3 17.56 3.33 12.05
C ILE A 3 18.43 4.30 11.26
N ASN A 4 18.87 3.91 10.05
CA ASN A 4 19.61 4.76 9.14
C ASN A 4 18.87 6.08 8.88
N TYR A 5 19.60 7.20 8.79
CA TYR A 5 19.02 8.53 8.62
C TYR A 5 17.95 8.63 7.49
N PRO A 6 18.17 8.03 6.30
CA PRO A 6 17.14 8.00 5.26
C PRO A 6 15.85 7.27 5.65
N HIS A 7 15.95 6.14 6.35
CA HIS A 7 14.80 5.32 6.77
C HIS A 7 14.01 5.95 7.93
N TYR A 8 14.58 6.95 8.59
CA TYR A 8 13.85 7.77 9.53
C TYR A 8 13.19 8.98 8.86
N LEU A 9 13.94 9.69 8.02
CA LEU A 9 13.50 10.96 7.48
C LEU A 9 12.49 10.78 6.34
N ILE A 10 12.74 9.84 5.43
CA ILE A 10 11.92 9.68 4.22
C ILE A 10 10.48 9.29 4.58
N PRO A 11 10.21 8.30 5.44
CA PRO A 11 8.83 7.98 5.81
C PRO A 11 8.08 9.15 6.46
N LYS A 12 8.76 9.98 7.25
CA LYS A 12 8.15 11.17 7.88
C LYS A 12 7.82 12.26 6.86
N LEU A 13 8.74 12.53 5.93
CA LEU A 13 8.50 13.47 4.84
C LEU A 13 7.38 12.99 3.91
N CYS A 14 7.40 11.71 3.51
CA CYS A 14 6.35 11.10 2.71
C CYS A 14 5.01 11.12 3.44
N GLY A 15 5.00 10.84 4.75
CA GLY A 15 3.80 10.95 5.57
C GLY A 15 3.22 12.37 5.59
N ALA A 16 4.06 13.39 5.78
CA ALA A 16 3.63 14.79 5.72
C ALA A 16 3.08 15.17 4.33
N MET A 17 3.74 14.73 3.26
CA MET A 17 3.28 14.94 1.88
C MET A 17 1.96 14.23 1.58
N SER A 18 1.73 13.04 2.16
CA SER A 18 0.46 12.32 2.02
C SER A 18 -0.72 13.13 2.56
N PHE A 19 -0.54 13.82 3.70
CA PHE A 19 -1.54 14.73 4.26
C PHE A 19 -1.71 16.05 3.50
N LEU A 20 -0.85 16.34 2.51
CA LEU A 20 -1.00 17.48 1.62
C LEU A 20 -1.67 17.06 0.29
N PHE A 21 -1.13 16.03 -0.37
CA PHE A 21 -1.54 15.64 -1.71
C PHE A 21 -2.87 14.89 -1.73
N ASN A 22 -3.17 14.04 -0.74
CA ASN A 22 -4.45 13.32 -0.71
C ASN A 22 -5.65 14.27 -0.54
N PRO A 23 -5.64 15.26 0.40
CA PRO A 23 -6.72 16.25 0.47
C PRO A 23 -6.85 17.10 -0.79
N MET A 24 -5.72 17.49 -1.40
CA MET A 24 -5.73 18.19 -2.68
C MET A 24 -6.40 17.36 -3.78
N PHE A 25 -6.04 16.08 -3.87
CA PHE A 25 -6.62 15.16 -4.84
C PHE A 25 -8.12 14.97 -4.60
N ILE A 26 -8.56 14.79 -3.35
CA ILE A 26 -9.97 14.76 -2.96
C ILE A 26 -10.68 16.05 -3.40
N TYR A 27 -10.10 17.22 -3.13
CA TYR A 27 -10.68 18.50 -3.56
C TYR A 27 -10.85 18.57 -5.09
N LEU A 28 -9.83 18.16 -5.84
CA LEU A 28 -9.87 18.14 -7.31
C LEU A 28 -10.93 17.16 -7.84
N LEU A 29 -11.01 15.96 -7.28
CA LEU A 29 -12.05 14.97 -7.59
C LEU A 29 -13.45 15.49 -7.27
N LEU A 30 -13.60 16.17 -6.13
CA LEU A 30 -14.92 16.58 -5.64
C LEU A 30 -15.48 17.79 -6.39
N SER A 31 -14.59 18.73 -6.75
CA SER A 31 -14.96 19.99 -7.40
C SER A 31 -15.15 19.90 -8.92
N ASP A 32 -14.75 18.79 -9.56
CA ASP A 32 -14.89 18.63 -11.01
C ASP A 32 -16.27 18.06 -11.38
N MET A 33 -17.14 18.93 -11.90
CA MET A 33 -18.46 18.56 -12.43
C MET A 33 -18.40 17.99 -13.85
N LYS A 34 -17.27 18.13 -14.56
CA LYS A 34 -17.07 17.62 -15.93
C LYS A 34 -16.50 16.20 -15.94
N LEU A 35 -16.01 15.73 -14.81
CA LEU A 35 -15.48 14.37 -14.66
C LEU A 35 -16.64 13.37 -14.50
N HIS A 36 -17.06 12.73 -15.61
CA HIS A 36 -18.07 11.67 -15.60
C HIS A 36 -17.52 10.34 -15.02
N LEU A 37 -16.98 10.36 -13.79
CA LEU A 37 -16.47 9.16 -13.12
C LEU A 37 -17.55 8.33 -12.42
N GLY A 38 -18.75 8.88 -12.19
CA GLY A 38 -19.83 8.17 -11.48
C GLY A 38 -19.35 7.60 -10.13
N SER A 39 -19.74 6.36 -9.82
CA SER A 39 -19.38 5.69 -8.56
C SER A 39 -17.88 5.46 -8.35
N TYR A 40 -17.07 5.50 -9.41
CA TYR A 40 -15.62 5.33 -9.31
C TYR A 40 -14.96 6.46 -8.52
N ARG A 41 -15.54 7.66 -8.54
CA ARG A 41 -15.06 8.81 -7.76
C ARG A 41 -15.05 8.49 -6.26
N HIS A 42 -16.05 7.78 -5.75
CA HIS A 42 -16.10 7.36 -4.35
C HIS A 42 -14.98 6.37 -4.02
N LEU A 43 -14.64 5.47 -4.94
CA LEU A 43 -13.53 4.55 -4.77
C LEU A 43 -12.19 5.30 -4.68
N LEU A 44 -11.95 6.28 -5.56
CA LEU A 44 -10.73 7.09 -5.53
C LEU A 44 -10.63 7.94 -4.25
N VAL A 45 -11.74 8.48 -3.76
CA VAL A 45 -11.76 9.19 -2.46
C VAL A 45 -11.43 8.23 -1.31
N SER A 46 -11.95 7.01 -1.32
CA SER A 46 -11.59 5.99 -0.32
C SER A 46 -10.10 5.63 -0.35
N PHE A 47 -9.50 5.55 -1.54
CA PHE A 47 -8.05 5.38 -1.71
C PHE A 47 -7.27 6.50 -1.01
N SER A 48 -7.65 7.74 -1.23
CA SER A 48 -6.99 8.88 -0.61
C SER A 48 -7.10 8.91 0.91
N ILE A 49 -8.27 8.54 1.44
CA ILE A 49 -8.48 8.40 2.89
C ILE A 49 -7.60 7.27 3.44
N PHE A 50 -7.55 6.13 2.75
CA PHE A 50 -6.71 5.01 3.14
C PHE A 50 -5.21 5.38 3.14
N ASN A 51 -4.73 6.07 2.12
CA ASN A 51 -3.35 6.56 2.04
C ASN A 51 -2.99 7.44 3.25
N MET A 52 -3.87 8.36 3.63
CA MET A 52 -3.67 9.18 4.84
C MET A 52 -3.68 8.34 6.13
N LEU A 53 -4.55 7.32 6.23
CA LEU A 53 -4.58 6.40 7.37
C LEU A 53 -3.28 5.57 7.47
N CYS A 54 -2.75 5.08 6.35
CA CYS A 54 -1.43 4.44 6.30
C CYS A 54 -0.36 5.39 6.83
N SER A 55 -0.25 6.59 6.25
CA SER A 55 0.75 7.59 6.69
C SER A 55 0.61 7.99 8.16
N PHE A 56 -0.60 8.04 8.70
CA PHE A 56 -0.83 8.24 10.13
C PHE A 56 -0.23 7.10 10.96
N TYR A 57 -0.51 5.85 10.59
CA TYR A 57 0.01 4.68 11.29
C TYR A 57 1.54 4.53 11.15
N ASP A 58 2.12 4.90 10.02
CA ASP A 58 3.58 4.97 9.83
C ASP A 58 4.26 5.91 10.83
N GLY A 59 3.62 7.05 11.12
CA GLY A 59 4.10 7.99 12.13
C GLY A 59 3.79 7.55 13.57
N LEU A 60 2.65 6.89 13.79
CA LEU A 60 2.21 6.43 15.11
C LEU A 60 3.02 5.24 15.62
N VAL A 61 3.36 4.31 14.73
CA VAL A 61 4.10 3.08 15.03
C VAL A 61 5.31 2.98 14.09
N PRO A 62 6.38 3.77 14.30
CA PRO A 62 7.58 3.72 13.48
C PRO A 62 8.31 2.39 13.68
N MET A 63 8.38 1.58 12.62
CA MET A 63 8.98 0.25 12.69
C MET A 63 10.45 0.26 12.27
N GLY A 64 11.25 -0.54 12.97
CA GLY A 64 12.57 -0.98 12.54
C GLY A 64 12.54 -2.47 12.24
N VAL A 65 13.48 -2.92 11.41
CA VAL A 65 13.70 -4.35 11.15
C VAL A 65 15.12 -4.71 11.49
N HIS A 66 15.25 -5.93 12.02
CA HIS A 66 16.51 -6.52 12.39
C HIS A 66 16.52 -7.98 11.95
N ASP A 67 17.58 -8.36 11.24
CA ASP A 67 17.84 -9.74 10.85
C ASP A 67 18.97 -10.29 11.72
N HIS A 68 18.76 -11.46 12.30
CA HIS A 68 19.78 -12.17 13.05
C HIS A 68 19.74 -13.66 12.75
N ARG A 69 20.74 -14.16 12.01
CA ARG A 69 20.88 -15.58 11.64
C ARG A 69 19.58 -16.12 11.03
N TYR A 70 18.86 -16.98 11.77
CA TYR A 70 17.62 -17.60 11.34
C TYR A 70 16.36 -16.89 11.89
N ALA A 71 16.50 -15.65 12.37
CA ALA A 71 15.39 -14.87 12.90
C ALA A 71 15.22 -13.55 12.16
N PHE A 72 13.96 -13.23 11.87
CA PHE A 72 13.51 -11.95 11.35
C PHE A 72 12.71 -11.22 12.44
N VAL A 73 13.01 -9.94 12.66
CA VAL A 73 12.43 -9.13 13.73
C VAL A 73 11.91 -7.82 13.17
N ILE A 74 10.65 -7.51 13.48
CA ILE A 74 10.08 -6.16 13.35
C ILE A 74 9.86 -5.63 14.75
N PHE A 75 10.32 -4.41 15.04
CA PHE A 75 10.18 -3.78 16.35
C PHE A 75 9.75 -2.33 16.23
N VAL A 76 9.13 -1.80 17.29
CA VAL A 76 8.84 -0.35 17.36
C VAL A 76 10.11 0.40 17.74
N SER A 77 10.55 1.29 16.85
CA SER A 77 11.84 1.99 16.98
C SER A 77 11.79 3.24 17.84
N GLU A 78 10.65 3.95 17.87
CA GLU A 78 10.44 5.17 18.65
C GLU A 78 8.95 5.47 18.83
N GLY A 79 8.63 6.58 19.52
CA GLY A 79 7.26 7.05 19.68
C GLY A 79 6.56 6.51 20.93
N ILE A 80 5.24 6.68 20.99
CA ILE A 80 4.42 6.37 22.17
C ILE A 80 4.39 4.87 22.51
N PHE A 81 4.68 4.02 21.53
CA PHE A 81 4.71 2.56 21.66
C PHE A 81 6.15 2.01 21.67
N SER A 82 7.15 2.84 21.95
CA SER A 82 8.55 2.40 22.09
C SER A 82 8.72 1.40 23.23
N ASN A 83 8.06 1.64 24.36
CA ASN A 83 8.05 0.72 25.49
C ASN A 83 7.02 -0.41 25.29
N PHE A 84 7.37 -1.60 25.77
CA PHE A 84 6.53 -2.78 25.70
C PHE A 84 5.17 -2.53 26.37
N SER A 85 4.10 -2.79 25.64
CA SER A 85 2.74 -2.76 26.15
C SER A 85 1.85 -3.62 25.26
N GLN A 86 0.81 -4.22 25.83
CA GLN A 86 -0.14 -5.01 25.03
C GLN A 86 -0.78 -4.17 23.91
N LEU A 87 -1.06 -2.90 24.20
CA LEU A 87 -1.58 -1.95 23.21
C LEU A 87 -0.55 -1.66 22.11
N GLY A 88 0.73 -1.47 22.46
CA GLY A 88 1.80 -1.24 21.49
C GLY A 88 2.08 -2.46 20.61
N GLN A 89 1.96 -3.67 21.17
CA GLN A 89 2.04 -4.91 20.40
C GLN A 89 0.89 -5.04 19.40
N LEU A 90 -0.35 -4.79 19.84
CA LEU A 90 -1.51 -4.79 18.94
C LEU A 90 -1.37 -3.72 17.85
N ALA A 91 -0.91 -2.51 18.22
CA ALA A 91 -0.68 -1.43 17.27
C ALA A 91 0.39 -1.80 16.23
N LEU A 92 1.45 -2.51 16.64
CA LEU A 92 2.47 -3.07 15.73
C LEU A 92 1.86 -4.12 14.78
N SER A 93 1.06 -5.05 15.30
CA SER A 93 0.40 -6.07 14.47
C SER A 93 -0.59 -5.46 13.47
N ILE A 94 -1.38 -4.47 13.89
CA ILE A 94 -2.27 -3.70 13.00
C ILE A 94 -1.46 -2.95 11.94
N ARG A 95 -0.35 -2.32 12.32
CA ARG A 95 0.55 -1.61 11.40
C ARG A 95 1.08 -2.53 10.30
N CYS A 96 1.45 -3.75 10.64
CA CYS A 96 1.82 -4.79 9.68
C CYS A 96 0.65 -5.14 8.75
N GLY A 97 -0.58 -5.17 9.26
CA GLY A 97 -1.79 -5.45 8.48
C GLY A 97 -2.13 -4.40 7.41
N PHE A 98 -1.71 -3.14 7.56
CA PHE A 98 -1.89 -2.13 6.50
C PHE A 98 -1.23 -2.50 5.17
N ILE A 99 -0.21 -3.37 5.18
CA ILE A 99 0.44 -3.89 3.97
C ILE A 99 -0.59 -4.65 3.11
N THR A 100 -1.36 -5.57 3.70
CA THR A 100 -2.36 -6.34 2.95
C THR A 100 -3.59 -5.52 2.59
N VAL A 101 -3.92 -4.49 3.36
CA VAL A 101 -5.00 -3.58 2.99
C VAL A 101 -4.65 -2.82 1.71
N THR A 102 -3.36 -2.48 1.51
CA THR A 102 -2.88 -1.89 0.25
C THR A 102 -3.11 -2.85 -0.93
N TYR A 103 -2.87 -4.15 -0.75
CA TYR A 103 -3.23 -5.13 -1.79
C TYR A 103 -4.74 -5.18 -2.03
N ALA A 104 -5.54 -5.22 -0.95
CA ALA A 104 -6.98 -5.35 -1.04
C ALA A 104 -7.64 -4.16 -1.76
N ILE A 105 -7.18 -2.94 -1.47
CA ILE A 105 -7.72 -1.73 -2.08
C ILE A 105 -7.32 -1.66 -3.57
N LEU A 106 -6.08 -2.03 -3.91
CA LEU A 106 -5.63 -2.19 -5.30
C LEU A 106 -6.45 -3.26 -6.03
N HIS A 107 -6.74 -4.41 -5.42
CA HIS A 107 -7.62 -5.42 -6.03
C HIS A 107 -8.97 -4.82 -6.41
N ALA A 108 -9.59 -4.07 -5.49
CA ALA A 108 -10.87 -3.43 -5.75
C ALA A 108 -10.80 -2.43 -6.92
N HIS A 109 -9.70 -1.69 -7.04
CA HIS A 109 -9.44 -0.79 -8.17
C HIS A 109 -9.35 -1.56 -9.49
N PHE A 110 -8.48 -2.58 -9.57
CA PHE A 110 -8.29 -3.38 -10.77
C PHE A 110 -9.57 -4.10 -11.20
N ILE A 111 -10.28 -4.66 -10.23
CA ILE A 111 -11.58 -5.27 -10.41
C ILE A 111 -12.52 -4.22 -11.00
N TYR A 112 -12.73 -3.08 -10.34
CA TYR A 112 -13.63 -2.03 -10.84
C TYR A 112 -13.33 -1.65 -12.31
N LEU A 113 -12.06 -1.47 -12.66
CA LEU A 113 -11.65 -1.12 -14.02
C LEU A 113 -11.98 -2.21 -15.06
N VAL A 114 -11.80 -3.48 -14.71
CA VAL A 114 -12.19 -4.61 -15.58
C VAL A 114 -13.72 -4.74 -15.65
N LEU A 115 -14.41 -4.54 -14.53
CA LEU A 115 -15.84 -4.78 -14.37
C LEU A 115 -16.72 -3.72 -15.03
N ASN A 116 -16.27 -2.47 -15.09
CA ASN A 116 -17.00 -1.36 -15.72
C ASN A 116 -17.29 -1.58 -17.23
N ARG A 117 -16.78 -2.67 -17.81
CA ARG A 117 -17.03 -3.10 -19.20
C ARG A 117 -17.91 -4.35 -19.31
N SER A 118 -18.21 -5.06 -18.21
CA SER A 118 -18.97 -6.32 -18.23
C SER A 118 -20.39 -6.14 -17.68
N MET A 119 -21.41 -6.37 -18.52
CA MET A 119 -22.84 -6.27 -18.14
C MET A 119 -23.19 -7.10 -16.90
N LEU A 120 -22.60 -8.28 -16.78
CA LEU A 120 -22.94 -9.24 -15.74
C LEU A 120 -22.52 -8.74 -14.37
N ILE A 121 -21.39 -8.05 -14.27
CA ILE A 121 -20.85 -7.65 -12.98
C ILE A 121 -21.30 -6.23 -12.60
N GLN A 122 -21.63 -5.39 -13.58
CA GLN A 122 -22.27 -4.09 -13.34
C GLN A 122 -23.63 -4.24 -12.62
N LYS A 123 -24.37 -5.33 -12.87
CA LYS A 123 -25.69 -5.58 -12.26
C LYS A 123 -25.63 -6.05 -10.80
N TYR A 124 -24.62 -6.86 -10.43
CA TYR A 124 -24.49 -7.43 -9.09
C TYR A 124 -23.48 -6.72 -8.18
N PHE A 125 -22.42 -6.13 -8.76
CA PHE A 125 -21.33 -5.50 -8.00
C PHE A 125 -21.53 -4.00 -7.79
N MET A 126 -22.27 -3.28 -8.64
CA MET A 126 -22.40 -1.82 -8.48
C MET A 126 -23.23 -1.33 -7.28
N PRO A 127 -24.28 -2.02 -6.78
CA PRO A 127 -24.99 -1.54 -5.59
C PRO A 127 -24.25 -1.83 -4.28
N TYR A 128 -23.43 -2.89 -4.21
CA TYR A 128 -22.77 -3.34 -2.96
C TYR A 128 -21.24 -3.37 -3.01
N GLY A 129 -20.63 -3.13 -4.16
CA GLY A 129 -19.19 -3.33 -4.39
C GLY A 129 -18.30 -2.43 -3.54
N PHE A 130 -18.79 -1.24 -3.18
CA PHE A 130 -18.10 -0.36 -2.25
C PHE A 130 -18.05 -0.96 -0.84
N ILE A 131 -19.19 -1.41 -0.32
CA ILE A 131 -19.27 -2.07 1.00
C ILE A 131 -18.42 -3.35 0.98
N LEU A 132 -18.52 -4.15 -0.08
CA LEU A 132 -17.74 -5.38 -0.24
C LEU A 132 -16.23 -5.09 -0.25
N THR A 133 -15.80 -3.96 -0.84
CA THR A 133 -14.39 -3.53 -0.82
C THR A 133 -13.93 -3.24 0.61
N PHE A 134 -14.72 -2.53 1.42
CA PHE A 134 -14.37 -2.28 2.83
C PHE A 134 -14.31 -3.56 3.65
N VAL A 135 -15.29 -4.44 3.49
CA VAL A 135 -15.30 -5.74 4.16
C VAL A 135 -14.06 -6.55 3.74
N TYR A 136 -13.72 -6.57 2.46
CA TYR A 136 -12.55 -7.25 1.94
C TYR A 136 -11.23 -6.69 2.51
N CYS A 137 -11.08 -5.36 2.56
CA CYS A 137 -9.96 -4.68 3.20
C CYS A 137 -9.83 -5.05 4.68
N PHE A 138 -10.95 -5.03 5.41
CA PHE A 138 -10.99 -5.37 6.82
C PHE A 138 -10.58 -6.83 7.08
N LEU A 139 -11.07 -7.78 6.28
CA LEU A 139 -10.69 -9.19 6.38
C LEU A 139 -9.19 -9.41 6.12
N HIS A 140 -8.61 -8.70 5.14
CA HIS A 140 -7.17 -8.74 4.87
C HIS A 140 -6.34 -8.18 6.03
N MET A 141 -6.79 -7.08 6.64
CA MET A 141 -6.16 -6.50 7.83
C MET A 141 -6.21 -7.47 9.01
N MET A 142 -7.39 -8.05 9.28
CA MET A 142 -7.58 -9.01 10.36
C MET A 142 -6.71 -10.25 10.19
N LEU A 143 -6.68 -10.83 8.98
CA LEU A 143 -5.86 -12.00 8.68
C LEU A 143 -4.40 -11.75 9.01
N TRP A 144 -3.86 -10.62 8.55
CA TRP A 144 -2.44 -10.32 8.76
C TRP A 144 -2.12 -9.97 10.21
N THR A 145 -2.99 -9.18 10.87
CA THR A 145 -2.87 -8.87 12.30
C THR A 145 -2.88 -10.15 13.13
N ALA A 146 -3.81 -11.06 12.83
CA ALA A 146 -3.88 -12.36 13.48
C ALA A 146 -2.61 -13.20 13.22
N VAL A 147 -2.03 -13.13 12.03
CA VAL A 147 -0.77 -13.83 11.77
C VAL A 147 0.37 -13.29 12.64
N CYS A 148 0.48 -11.96 12.75
CA CYS A 148 1.46 -11.34 13.64
C CYS A 148 1.27 -11.76 15.11
N ASP A 149 0.03 -11.77 15.61
CA ASP A 149 -0.25 -12.07 17.02
C ASP A 149 -0.20 -13.56 17.35
N PHE A 150 -0.59 -14.46 16.44
CA PHE A 150 -0.62 -15.90 16.73
C PHE A 150 0.65 -16.63 16.30
N PHE A 151 1.30 -16.21 15.22
CA PHE A 151 2.44 -16.95 14.67
C PHE A 151 3.77 -16.27 14.93
N PHE A 152 3.80 -14.94 14.95
CA PHE A 152 5.04 -14.15 15.06
C PHE A 152 5.16 -13.35 16.36
N TYR A 153 4.33 -13.63 17.38
CA TYR A 153 4.41 -12.92 18.66
C TYR A 153 5.81 -13.00 19.26
N GLY A 154 6.35 -11.88 19.76
CA GLY A 154 7.66 -11.83 20.40
C GLY A 154 7.63 -12.37 21.84
N ASP A 155 7.45 -13.68 22.01
CA ASP A 155 7.50 -14.35 23.31
C ASP A 155 8.92 -14.40 23.89
N LEU A 156 9.04 -14.88 25.14
CA LEU A 156 10.30 -14.88 25.89
C LEU A 156 11.41 -15.67 25.18
N GLU A 157 11.08 -16.81 24.56
CA GLU A 157 12.05 -17.65 23.86
C GLU A 157 12.63 -16.89 22.66
N ARG A 158 11.74 -16.35 21.83
CA ARG A 158 12.12 -15.62 20.61
C ARG A 158 12.89 -14.34 20.91
N LYS A 159 12.49 -13.62 21.96
CA LYS A 159 13.23 -12.47 22.47
C LYS A 159 14.62 -12.89 22.96
N THR A 160 14.73 -13.97 23.73
CA THR A 160 16.03 -14.44 24.22
C THR A 160 16.98 -14.81 23.07
N TYR A 161 16.47 -15.41 21.99
CA TYR A 161 17.28 -15.77 20.82
C TYR A 161 18.00 -14.57 20.18
N ILE A 162 17.35 -13.42 20.09
CA ILE A 162 17.91 -12.22 19.44
C ILE A 162 18.61 -11.26 20.43
N TYR A 163 18.58 -11.56 21.73
CA TYR A 163 18.99 -10.63 22.79
C TYR A 163 20.42 -10.12 22.62
N ASP A 164 21.39 -11.02 22.44
CA ASP A 164 22.81 -10.63 22.37
C ASP A 164 23.08 -9.76 21.14
N SER A 165 22.52 -10.13 19.98
CA SER A 165 22.65 -9.34 18.75
C SER A 165 22.05 -7.94 18.88
N PHE A 166 20.89 -7.84 19.51
CA PHE A 166 20.20 -6.56 19.66
C PHE A 166 20.89 -5.67 20.71
N LYS A 167 21.39 -6.28 21.79
CA LYS A 167 22.17 -5.58 22.82
C LYS A 167 23.49 -5.07 22.26
N GLU A 168 24.19 -5.84 21.45
CA GLU A 168 25.45 -5.44 20.83
C GLU A 168 25.25 -4.30 19.83
N LEU A 169 24.21 -4.38 18.99
CA LEU A 169 23.97 -3.39 17.92
C LEU A 169 23.33 -2.09 18.41
N TYR A 170 22.42 -2.17 19.38
CA TYR A 170 21.62 -1.03 19.81
C TYR A 170 21.88 -0.58 21.26
N ASN A 171 22.66 -1.35 22.03
CA ASN A 171 22.94 -1.10 23.45
C ASN A 171 21.67 -0.98 24.32
N LEU A 172 20.63 -1.75 23.97
CA LEU A 172 19.31 -1.72 24.59
C LEU A 172 18.94 -3.06 25.25
N LYS A 173 18.05 -3.00 26.24
CA LYS A 173 17.41 -4.20 26.80
C LYS A 173 16.21 -4.59 25.95
N LEU A 174 16.31 -5.74 25.29
CA LEU A 174 15.32 -6.22 24.31
C LEU A 174 13.90 -6.38 24.86
N PHE A 175 13.76 -6.71 26.14
CA PHE A 175 12.44 -6.99 26.75
C PHE A 175 11.54 -5.76 26.84
N ASP A 176 12.11 -4.56 26.70
CA ASP A 176 11.40 -3.30 26.86
C ASP A 176 10.68 -2.86 25.57
N PHE A 177 10.69 -3.65 24.49
CA PHE A 177 10.11 -3.26 23.19
C PHE A 177 8.97 -4.17 22.73
N ASN A 178 8.06 -3.58 21.95
CA ASN A 178 7.06 -4.30 21.16
C ASN A 178 7.73 -4.88 19.91
N MET A 179 7.58 -6.20 19.71
CA MET A 179 8.31 -6.93 18.68
C MET A 179 7.47 -8.06 18.10
N VAL A 180 7.64 -8.26 16.79
CA VAL A 180 7.15 -9.40 16.02
C VAL A 180 8.38 -10.15 15.54
N ILE A 181 8.50 -11.44 15.90
CA ILE A 181 9.70 -12.25 15.67
C ILE A 181 9.28 -13.56 14.99
N ALA A 182 9.92 -13.87 13.86
CA ALA A 182 9.83 -15.15 13.20
C ALA A 182 11.19 -15.85 13.30
N ILE A 183 11.23 -17.08 13.84
CA ILE A 183 12.46 -17.90 13.94
C ILE A 183 12.29 -19.15 13.07
N TYR A 184 13.25 -19.37 12.18
CA TYR A 184 13.23 -20.44 11.19
C TYR A 184 14.05 -21.66 11.61
N TRP A 185 15.02 -21.48 12.49
CA TRP A 185 15.93 -22.53 12.94
C TRP A 185 16.47 -22.19 14.33
N GLU A 186 16.96 -23.19 15.07
CA GLU A 186 17.56 -23.07 16.42
C GLU A 186 16.62 -22.66 17.57
N GLY A 187 15.34 -22.38 17.29
CA GLY A 187 14.29 -22.28 18.30
C GLY A 187 13.69 -23.64 18.66
N SER A 188 12.74 -23.64 19.59
CA SER A 188 11.90 -24.78 19.90
C SER A 188 11.09 -25.21 18.68
N ASN A 189 10.76 -26.50 18.62
CA ASN A 189 9.94 -27.04 17.53
C ASN A 189 8.62 -26.29 17.38
N GLU A 190 8.00 -25.89 18.50
CA GLU A 190 6.78 -25.09 18.47
C GLU A 190 7.01 -23.69 17.86
N ALA A 191 8.04 -22.96 18.32
CA ALA A 191 8.35 -21.63 17.84
C ALA A 191 8.67 -21.61 16.34
N VAL A 192 9.41 -22.63 15.86
CA VAL A 192 9.77 -22.79 14.44
C VAL A 192 8.56 -23.16 13.60
N ILE A 193 7.76 -24.16 14.01
CA ILE A 193 6.55 -24.57 13.28
C ILE A 193 5.57 -23.40 13.16
N ARG A 194 5.34 -22.65 14.25
CA ARG A 194 4.46 -21.47 14.23
C ARG A 194 4.99 -20.40 13.29
N SER A 195 6.29 -20.10 13.33
CA SER A 195 6.91 -19.13 12.41
C SER A 195 6.78 -19.58 10.96
N PHE A 196 6.97 -20.87 10.68
CA PHE A 196 6.84 -21.41 9.33
C PHE A 196 5.40 -21.32 8.82
N ILE A 197 4.40 -21.68 9.63
CA ILE A 197 2.98 -21.52 9.27
C ILE A 197 2.67 -20.06 8.98
N GLY A 198 3.09 -19.15 9.87
CA GLY A 198 2.91 -17.71 9.67
C GLY A 198 3.47 -17.25 8.34
N VAL A 199 4.72 -17.64 8.03
CA VAL A 199 5.39 -17.31 6.77
C VAL A 199 4.66 -17.86 5.56
N VAL A 200 4.20 -19.12 5.61
CA VAL A 200 3.44 -19.72 4.51
C VAL A 200 2.15 -18.96 4.25
N VAL A 201 1.41 -18.56 5.30
CA VAL A 201 0.16 -17.80 5.16
C VAL A 201 0.40 -16.43 4.53
N VAL A 202 1.37 -15.65 5.03
CA VAL A 202 1.67 -14.32 4.46
C VAL A 202 2.22 -14.40 3.04
N SER A 203 3.02 -15.44 2.75
CA SER A 203 3.58 -15.67 1.41
C SER A 203 2.49 -16.07 0.43
N ALA A 204 1.59 -16.98 0.82
CA ALA A 204 0.45 -17.37 -0.01
C ALA A 204 -0.47 -16.17 -0.29
N SER A 205 -0.74 -15.33 0.72
CA SER A 205 -1.54 -14.11 0.56
C SER A 205 -0.90 -13.12 -0.42
N SER A 206 0.42 -12.91 -0.31
CA SER A 206 1.16 -12.00 -1.19
C SER A 206 1.24 -12.53 -2.62
N THR A 207 1.61 -13.80 -2.80
CA THR A 207 1.66 -14.47 -4.12
C THR A 207 0.29 -14.49 -4.80
N TYR A 208 -0.78 -14.75 -4.07
CA TYR A 208 -2.15 -14.65 -4.58
C TYR A 208 -2.45 -13.25 -5.10
N SER A 209 -2.10 -12.22 -4.32
CA SER A 209 -2.34 -10.83 -4.68
C SER A 209 -1.56 -10.43 -5.95
N MET A 210 -0.28 -10.81 -6.02
CA MET A 210 0.55 -10.59 -7.22
C MET A 210 -0.02 -11.29 -8.45
N GLY A 211 -0.41 -12.56 -8.32
CA GLY A 211 -1.05 -13.30 -9.41
C GLY A 211 -2.33 -12.61 -9.90
N LEU A 212 -3.15 -12.09 -8.98
CA LEU A 212 -4.36 -11.36 -9.31
C LEU A 212 -4.04 -10.05 -10.07
N PHE A 213 -3.04 -9.29 -9.63
CA PHE A 213 -2.61 -8.08 -10.34
C PHE A 213 -2.11 -8.37 -11.75
N PHE A 214 -1.28 -9.41 -11.93
CA PHE A 214 -0.79 -9.80 -13.26
C PHE A 214 -1.95 -10.16 -14.20
N VAL A 215 -2.89 -10.99 -13.73
CA VAL A 215 -4.03 -11.44 -14.54
C VAL A 215 -4.95 -10.27 -14.89
N LEU A 216 -5.33 -9.46 -13.89
CA LEU A 216 -6.23 -8.32 -14.11
C LEU A 216 -5.56 -7.22 -14.94
N GLY A 217 -4.30 -6.90 -14.65
CA GLY A 217 -3.50 -5.94 -15.42
C GLY A 217 -3.33 -6.37 -16.87
N HIS A 218 -3.05 -7.65 -17.13
CA HIS A 218 -3.01 -8.19 -18.49
C HIS A 218 -4.35 -8.05 -19.20
N LYS A 219 -5.47 -8.36 -18.53
CA LYS A 219 -6.81 -8.22 -19.09
C LYS A 219 -7.15 -6.76 -19.41
N ILE A 220 -6.77 -5.81 -18.54
CA ILE A 220 -6.91 -4.37 -18.79
C ILE A 220 -6.10 -3.99 -20.04
N MET A 221 -4.81 -4.34 -20.11
CA MET A 221 -3.96 -4.01 -21.26
C MET A 221 -4.49 -4.59 -22.59
N LYS A 222 -4.96 -5.85 -22.57
CA LYS A 222 -5.54 -6.50 -23.76
C LYS A 222 -6.80 -5.75 -24.23
N ASN A 223 -7.66 -5.38 -23.29
CA ASN A 223 -8.88 -4.60 -23.59
C ASN A 223 -8.55 -3.19 -24.10
N LEU A 224 -7.55 -2.53 -23.53
CA LEU A 224 -7.07 -1.21 -24.02
C LEU A 224 -6.59 -1.32 -25.47
N LYS A 225 -5.75 -2.32 -25.78
CA LYS A 225 -5.25 -2.55 -27.15
C LYS A 225 -6.36 -2.85 -28.15
N ALA A 226 -7.40 -3.57 -27.75
CA ALA A 226 -8.55 -3.88 -28.61
C ALA A 226 -9.41 -2.65 -28.96
N HIS A 227 -9.40 -1.62 -28.11
CA HIS A 227 -10.23 -0.41 -28.26
C HIS A 227 -9.46 0.87 -28.62
N CYS A 228 -8.13 0.82 -28.79
CA CYS A 228 -7.28 1.91 -29.29
C CYS A 228 -7.52 2.30 -30.77
N LYS A 229 -8.73 2.13 -31.30
CA LYS A 229 -9.16 2.84 -32.51
C LYS A 229 -9.75 4.22 -32.20
N ASP A 230 -10.01 4.56 -30.93
CA ASP A 230 -10.51 5.88 -30.54
C ASP A 230 -9.99 6.34 -29.15
N PRO A 231 -8.94 7.19 -29.07
CA PRO A 231 -8.22 7.52 -27.83
C PRO A 231 -8.85 8.64 -26.97
N SER A 232 -10.12 8.99 -27.18
CA SER A 232 -10.72 10.22 -26.64
C SER A 232 -11.31 10.15 -25.22
N THR A 233 -11.27 8.99 -24.54
CA THR A 233 -11.95 8.80 -23.24
C THR A 233 -10.99 8.84 -22.04
N PRO A 234 -11.27 9.67 -21.00
CA PRO A 234 -10.41 9.85 -19.82
C PRO A 234 -10.26 8.59 -18.94
N THR A 235 -11.18 7.63 -19.07
CA THR A 235 -11.12 6.32 -18.42
C THR A 235 -9.99 5.43 -18.98
N THR A 236 -9.68 5.57 -20.27
CA THR A 236 -8.71 4.73 -21.00
C THR A 236 -7.27 5.12 -20.65
N THR A 237 -7.02 6.43 -20.47
CA THR A 237 -5.75 6.98 -19.98
C THR A 237 -5.51 6.64 -18.50
N LEU A 238 -6.52 6.80 -17.66
CA LEU A 238 -6.47 6.44 -16.23
C LEU A 238 -6.16 4.95 -16.00
N GLN A 239 -6.73 4.06 -16.82
CA GLN A 239 -6.48 2.62 -16.81
C GLN A 239 -5.05 2.26 -17.22
N SER A 240 -4.48 2.94 -18.22
CA SER A 240 -3.11 2.69 -18.68
C SER A 240 -2.05 3.15 -17.67
N SER A 241 -2.34 4.19 -16.90
CA SER A 241 -1.42 4.78 -15.93
C SER A 241 -1.38 4.03 -14.61
N HIS A 242 -2.53 3.66 -14.03
CA HIS A 242 -2.56 2.85 -12.81
C HIS A 242 -2.01 1.44 -13.04
N SER A 243 -2.15 0.87 -14.24
CA SER A 243 -1.55 -0.43 -14.56
C SER A 243 -0.03 -0.39 -14.75
N ALA A 244 0.56 0.81 -14.81
CA ALA A 244 2.01 1.02 -14.76
C ALA A 244 2.47 1.33 -13.32
N ASP A 245 1.72 2.15 -12.57
CA ASP A 245 2.00 2.49 -11.17
C ASP A 245 1.91 1.25 -10.26
N SER A 246 0.82 0.48 -10.40
CA SER A 246 0.65 -0.80 -9.69
C SER A 246 1.75 -1.81 -10.01
N ARG A 247 2.40 -1.69 -11.17
CA ARG A 247 3.47 -2.58 -11.62
C ARG A 247 4.81 -2.20 -10.98
N SER A 248 4.99 -0.91 -10.67
CA SER A 248 6.08 -0.38 -9.87
C SER A 248 5.92 -0.77 -8.39
N ASP A 249 4.70 -0.65 -7.85
CA ASP A 249 4.37 -1.08 -6.49
C ASP A 249 4.53 -2.60 -6.32
N MET A 250 4.10 -3.39 -7.32
CA MET A 250 4.30 -4.85 -7.37
C MET A 250 5.77 -5.25 -7.25
N CYS A 251 6.70 -4.57 -7.94
CA CYS A 251 8.13 -4.89 -7.87
C CYS A 251 8.75 -4.57 -6.50
N GLN A 252 8.22 -3.59 -5.78
CA GLN A 252 8.75 -3.17 -4.47
C GLN A 252 8.31 -4.11 -3.34
N PHE A 253 7.06 -4.59 -3.38
CA PHE A 253 6.52 -5.50 -2.36
C PHE A 253 6.94 -6.97 -2.56
N ASP A 254 7.07 -7.44 -3.81
CA ASP A 254 7.56 -8.78 -4.13
C ASP A 254 9.08 -8.91 -3.86
N ALA A 255 9.85 -7.83 -4.05
CA ALA A 255 11.25 -7.75 -3.61
C ALA A 255 11.40 -7.75 -2.08
N MET A 256 10.45 -7.16 -1.35
CA MET A 256 10.42 -7.18 0.11
C MET A 256 10.23 -8.59 0.65
N TYR A 257 9.38 -9.42 0.02
CA TYR A 257 8.98 -10.73 0.54
C TYR A 257 9.74 -11.93 -0.03
N GLY A 258 10.06 -11.90 -1.34
CA GLY A 258 10.95 -12.90 -1.96
C GLY A 258 12.34 -12.90 -1.30
N CYS A 259 12.77 -11.76 -0.76
CA CYS A 259 13.92 -11.69 0.12
C CYS A 259 13.63 -12.32 1.49
N LEU A 260 12.61 -11.91 2.25
CA LEU A 260 12.42 -12.39 3.64
C LEU A 260 12.43 -13.93 3.84
N VAL A 261 11.95 -14.71 2.88
CA VAL A 261 11.92 -16.19 2.97
C VAL A 261 13.21 -16.84 2.49
N TRP A 262 13.93 -16.23 1.55
CA TRP A 262 15.16 -16.79 0.95
C TRP A 262 16.45 -16.17 1.52
N SER A 263 16.34 -14.99 2.14
CA SER A 263 17.43 -14.15 2.68
C SER A 263 17.94 -14.58 4.04
N SER A 264 17.14 -15.29 4.83
CA SER A 264 17.60 -15.92 6.07
C SER A 264 18.59 -17.06 5.83
N LEU A 265 18.84 -17.42 4.56
CA LEU A 265 19.87 -18.34 4.13
C LEU A 265 21.15 -17.64 3.58
N SER A 266 21.12 -16.34 3.28
CA SER A 266 22.31 -15.62 2.78
C SER A 266 22.46 -14.22 3.38
N SER A 267 23.56 -13.99 4.08
CA SER A 267 23.95 -12.70 4.64
C SER A 267 24.05 -11.60 3.56
N GLY A 268 23.31 -10.49 3.73
CA GLY A 268 23.56 -9.26 2.95
C GLY A 268 22.36 -8.49 2.35
N LEU A 269 21.13 -8.58 2.89
CA LEU A 269 19.92 -8.06 2.22
C LEU A 269 19.26 -6.82 2.88
N CYS A 270 19.95 -6.18 3.84
CA CYS A 270 19.49 -4.95 4.52
C CYS A 270 19.11 -3.82 3.54
N ALA A 271 19.81 -3.68 2.41
CA ALA A 271 19.52 -2.65 1.41
C ALA A 271 18.18 -2.85 0.69
N ILE A 272 17.74 -4.09 0.47
CA ILE A 272 16.46 -4.38 -0.19
C ILE A 272 15.30 -4.07 0.74
N TYR A 273 15.43 -4.44 2.02
CA TYR A 273 14.47 -4.06 3.03
C TYR A 273 14.37 -2.52 3.16
N LEU A 274 15.52 -1.84 3.20
CA LEU A 274 15.58 -0.38 3.25
C LEU A 274 14.81 0.25 2.08
N ALA A 275 15.04 -0.24 0.86
CA ALA A 275 14.36 0.22 -0.34
C ALA A 275 12.85 -0.05 -0.27
N ALA A 276 12.45 -1.22 0.21
CA ALA A 276 11.06 -1.61 0.30
C ALA A 276 10.27 -0.83 1.37
N THR A 277 10.85 -0.56 2.54
CA THR A 277 10.21 0.29 3.56
C THR A 277 10.06 1.73 3.09
N ILE A 278 11.09 2.27 2.43
CA ILE A 278 11.02 3.61 1.82
C ILE A 278 9.92 3.63 0.76
N ALA A 279 9.87 2.64 -0.14
CA ALA A 279 8.84 2.50 -1.15
C ALA A 279 7.43 2.43 -0.54
N ALA A 280 7.22 1.55 0.45
CA ALA A 280 5.93 1.39 1.12
C ALA A 280 5.47 2.69 1.80
N SER A 281 6.40 3.46 2.39
CA SER A 281 6.09 4.77 2.99
C SER A 281 5.87 5.88 1.95
N GLY A 282 6.44 5.74 0.75
CA GLY A 282 6.30 6.67 -0.37
C GLY A 282 5.00 6.50 -1.13
N PHE A 283 4.47 5.28 -1.23
CA PHE A 283 3.24 5.00 -1.97
C PHE A 283 2.07 5.93 -1.62
N PRO A 284 1.71 6.14 -0.32
CA PRO A 284 0.61 7.03 0.04
C PRO A 284 0.72 8.48 -0.45
N CYS A 285 1.94 8.98 -0.69
CA CYS A 285 2.14 10.34 -1.21
C CYS A 285 2.30 10.39 -2.73
N ILE A 286 2.84 9.34 -3.35
CA ILE A 286 3.06 9.25 -4.80
C ILE A 286 1.74 8.97 -5.54
N ASP A 287 0.93 8.04 -5.03
CA ASP A 287 -0.34 7.61 -5.64
C ASP A 287 -1.24 8.78 -6.07
N PRO A 288 -1.70 9.69 -5.18
CA PRO A 288 -2.56 10.80 -5.59
C PRO A 288 -1.91 11.72 -6.64
N VAL A 289 -0.59 11.92 -6.57
CA VAL A 289 0.16 12.77 -7.50
C VAL A 289 0.21 12.14 -8.89
N ALA A 290 0.51 10.84 -8.96
CA ALA A 290 0.51 10.10 -10.22
C ALA A 290 -0.86 10.22 -10.89
N ILE A 291 -1.94 10.01 -10.14
CA ILE A 291 -3.30 10.11 -10.66
C ILE A 291 -3.62 11.51 -11.21
N ILE A 292 -3.25 12.57 -10.47
CA ILE A 292 -3.44 13.95 -10.91
C ILE A 292 -2.70 14.22 -12.22
N ILE A 293 -1.43 13.80 -12.34
CA ILE A 293 -0.60 14.04 -13.53
C ILE A 293 -1.11 13.26 -14.74
N PHE A 294 -1.58 12.03 -14.53
CA PHE A 294 -2.02 11.15 -15.61
C PHE A 294 -3.45 11.43 -16.09
N LEU A 295 -4.32 12.02 -15.26
CA LEU A 295 -5.64 12.50 -15.69
C LEU A 295 -5.54 13.91 -16.28
N PRO A 296 -5.71 14.08 -17.61
CA PRO A 296 -5.53 15.38 -18.25
C PRO A 296 -6.45 16.47 -17.71
N CYS A 297 -7.67 16.11 -17.28
CA CYS A 297 -8.63 17.02 -16.67
C CYS A 297 -8.14 17.57 -15.32
N LEU A 298 -7.62 16.69 -14.46
CA LEU A 298 -7.09 17.08 -13.15
C LEU A 298 -5.80 17.88 -13.29
N ARG A 299 -4.88 17.42 -14.17
CA ARG A 299 -3.63 18.11 -14.48
C ARG A 299 -3.85 19.53 -14.99
N LYS A 300 -4.76 19.73 -15.94
CA LYS A 300 -5.06 21.07 -16.47
C LYS A 300 -5.57 22.02 -15.38
N ARG A 301 -6.39 21.53 -14.45
CA ARG A 301 -6.89 22.34 -13.34
C ARG A 301 -5.78 22.73 -12.38
N LEU A 302 -4.91 21.79 -12.02
CA LEU A 302 -3.73 22.08 -11.18
C LEU A 302 -2.94 23.28 -11.72
N TYR A 303 -2.65 23.29 -13.02
CA TYR A 303 -1.94 24.39 -13.68
C TYR A 303 -2.76 25.67 -13.85
N LEU A 304 -4.07 25.58 -14.04
CA LEU A 304 -4.96 26.76 -14.17
C LEU A 304 -5.26 27.44 -12.83
N THR A 305 -5.12 26.74 -11.70
CA THR A 305 -5.15 27.34 -10.36
C THR A 305 -3.83 28.05 -9.96
N SER A 306 -2.77 27.94 -10.76
CA SER A 306 -1.58 28.78 -10.61
C SER A 306 -1.89 30.18 -11.17
N PRO A 307 -1.70 31.27 -10.40
CA PRO A 307 -2.10 32.61 -10.83
C PRO A 307 -1.10 33.14 -11.86
N SER A 308 -1.31 32.82 -13.12
CA SER A 308 -0.66 33.51 -14.22
C SER A 308 -1.59 33.62 -15.41
N GLY A 309 -2.09 34.84 -15.63
CA GLY A 309 -2.49 35.31 -16.95
C GLY A 309 -3.94 35.10 -17.30
N MET A 310 -4.78 36.05 -16.89
CA MET A 310 -6.06 36.34 -17.50
C MET A 310 -5.86 36.64 -19.01
N SER A 311 -6.42 35.83 -19.90
CA SER A 311 -6.83 36.30 -21.22
C SER A 311 -8.16 35.70 -21.60
N SER A 312 -9.21 36.45 -21.29
CA SER A 312 -10.53 36.35 -21.90
C SER A 312 -10.40 36.40 -23.42
N THR A 313 -10.86 35.37 -24.12
CA THR A 313 -11.36 35.56 -25.48
C THR A 313 -12.63 34.74 -25.68
N THR A 314 -13.73 35.47 -25.71
CA THR A 314 -15.07 35.05 -26.11
C THR A 314 -15.13 34.72 -27.61
N ALA A 315 -15.79 33.64 -27.98
CA ALA A 315 -16.39 33.45 -29.32
C ALA A 315 -17.63 32.53 -29.26
N PRO A 316 -18.63 32.71 -30.15
CA PRO A 316 -20.06 32.47 -29.88
C PRO A 316 -20.58 31.07 -30.30
N PRO A 317 -21.84 30.72 -29.97
CA PRO A 317 -22.40 29.38 -30.21
C PRO A 317 -22.99 29.28 -31.62
N ASN A 318 -22.81 28.12 -32.28
CA ASN A 318 -23.77 27.49 -33.21
C ASN A 318 -23.11 26.31 -33.93
N SER A 319 -23.65 25.10 -33.77
CA SER A 319 -24.44 24.43 -34.82
C SER A 319 -24.68 22.96 -34.47
N LEU A 320 -25.96 22.58 -34.58
CA LEU A 320 -26.53 21.24 -34.58
C LEU A 320 -25.64 20.16 -35.21
N PHE A 321 -25.62 18.98 -34.60
CA PHE A 321 -25.53 17.72 -35.35
C PHE A 321 -26.66 16.78 -34.91
N LYS A 322 -27.68 16.66 -35.78
CA LYS A 322 -28.64 15.56 -35.81
C LYS A 322 -27.92 14.31 -36.34
N ILE A 323 -28.22 13.15 -35.77
CA ILE A 323 -27.91 11.85 -36.38
C ILE A 323 -29.23 11.07 -36.45
N THR A 324 -29.68 10.83 -37.67
CA THR A 324 -30.54 9.69 -38.07
C THR A 324 -29.77 8.39 -38.00
#